data_AF-A0A355BH01-F1
#
_entry.id   AF-A0A355BH01-F1
#
_cell.length_a   1.000
_cell.length_b   1.000
_cell.length_c   1.000
_cell.angle_alpha   90.00
_cell.angle_beta   90.00
_cell.angle_gamma   90.00
#
_symmetry.space_group_name_H-M   'P 1'
#
loop_
_entity.id
_entity.type
_entity.pdbx_description
1 polymer ?
#
loop_
_entity_poly.entity_id
_entity_poly.type
_entity_poly.pdbx_seq_one_letter_code
_entity_poly.pdbx_strand_id
1 'polypeptide(L)'
;MPLDTDQFVPSYIKSITRYFSRLLEPSFFAQQLMASSYAMINNLDPEHTNEQKFMNDFFAKIGRDQAELFPLFQDYYERHYQEVRQIVRPSPLARQLVEAALKRGMRVVLATNPVFPREAIEQRMQWAGIA
;
A
#
# COMPACT_ATOMS: atom_id res chain seq x y z
N MET A 1 -9.52 10.69 -6.18
CA MET A 1 -8.25 11.23 -6.70
C MET A 1 -7.90 10.42 -7.93
N PRO A 2 -7.68 11.02 -9.11
CA PRO A 2 -7.10 10.26 -10.21
C PRO A 2 -5.65 9.96 -9.82
N LEU A 3 -5.42 8.74 -9.34
CA LEU A 3 -4.08 8.20 -9.15
C LEU A 3 -3.73 7.51 -10.47
N ASP A 4 -2.70 7.98 -11.14
CA ASP A 4 -2.12 7.26 -12.27
C ASP A 4 -1.38 6.04 -11.71
N THR A 5 -2.04 4.88 -11.78
CA THR A 5 -1.51 3.62 -11.25
C THR A 5 -0.21 3.23 -11.95
N ASP A 6 -0.07 3.55 -13.23
CA ASP A 6 1.11 3.21 -14.06
C ASP A 6 2.33 4.04 -13.64
N GLN A 7 2.13 5.21 -13.05
CA GLN A 7 3.20 6.00 -12.41
C GLN A 7 3.40 5.63 -10.94
N PHE A 8 2.30 5.35 -10.23
CA PHE A 8 2.34 5.13 -8.79
C PHE A 8 3.05 3.83 -8.41
N VAL A 9 2.67 2.72 -9.04
CA VAL A 9 3.21 1.40 -8.68
C VAL A 9 4.73 1.35 -8.89
N PRO A 10 5.31 1.77 -10.03
CA PRO A 10 6.76 1.77 -10.20
C PRO A 10 7.50 2.67 -9.18
N SER A 11 6.95 3.84 -8.85
CA SER A 11 7.56 4.73 -7.85
C SER A 11 7.54 4.12 -6.46
N TYR A 12 6.43 3.47 -6.08
CA TYR A 12 6.31 2.75 -4.82
C TYR A 12 7.30 1.58 -4.73
N ILE A 13 7.34 0.73 -5.77
CA ILE A 13 8.27 -0.42 -5.82
C ILE A 13 9.72 0.07 -5.74
N LYS A 14 10.08 1.13 -6.45
CA LYS A 14 11.42 1.73 -6.39
C LYS A 14 11.76 2.26 -4.99
N SER A 15 10.79 2.89 -4.30
CA SER A 15 10.98 3.42 -2.96
C SER A 15 11.23 2.31 -1.94
N ILE A 16 10.35 1.30 -1.89
CA ILE A 16 10.45 0.21 -0.91
C ILE A 16 11.67 -0.67 -1.16
N THR A 17 11.99 -0.98 -2.42
CA THR A 17 13.19 -1.78 -2.77
C THR A 17 14.49 -1.07 -2.38
N ARG A 18 14.56 0.26 -2.55
CA ARG A 18 15.69 1.05 -2.08
C ARG A 18 15.85 0.94 -0.57
N TYR A 19 14.76 1.04 0.18
CA TYR A 19 14.79 0.96 1.63
C TYR A 19 15.31 -0.41 2.12
N PHE A 20 14.88 -1.52 1.50
CA PHE A 20 15.31 -2.88 1.85
C PHE A 20 16.66 -3.30 1.23
N SER A 21 17.30 -2.46 0.39
CA SER A 21 18.50 -2.81 -0.40
C SER A 21 19.73 -3.22 0.44
N ARG A 22 19.77 -2.88 1.73
CA ARG A 22 20.84 -3.29 2.64
C ARG A 22 20.74 -4.75 3.09
N LEU A 23 19.57 -5.37 2.94
CA LEU A 23 19.28 -6.73 3.43
C LEU A 23 18.98 -7.71 2.30
N LEU A 24 18.37 -7.21 1.22
CA LEU A 24 17.91 -7.99 0.09
C LEU A 24 18.36 -7.34 -1.21
N GLU A 25 18.68 -8.16 -2.21
CA GLU A 25 18.98 -7.66 -3.54
C GLU A 25 17.72 -6.97 -4.11
N PRO A 26 17.79 -5.71 -4.59
CA PRO A 26 16.62 -4.92 -4.96
C PRO A 26 15.73 -5.57 -6.03
N SER A 27 16.30 -6.21 -7.05
CA SER A 27 15.53 -6.83 -8.14
C SER A 27 14.78 -8.09 -7.67
N PHE A 28 15.41 -8.91 -6.83
CA PHE A 28 14.83 -10.07 -6.19
C PHE A 28 13.68 -9.65 -5.27
N PHE A 29 13.89 -8.65 -4.40
CA PHE A 29 12.84 -8.15 -3.52
C PHE A 29 11.66 -7.58 -4.32
N ALA A 30 11.91 -6.80 -5.37
CA ALA A 30 10.87 -6.28 -6.25
C ALA A 30 10.06 -7.42 -6.88
N GLN A 31 10.75 -8.44 -7.40
CA GLN A 31 10.13 -9.60 -8.02
C GLN A 31 9.24 -10.37 -7.03
N GLN A 32 9.73 -10.64 -5.82
CA GLN A 32 8.94 -11.35 -4.79
C GLN A 32 7.74 -10.52 -4.34
N LEU A 33 7.92 -9.21 -4.12
CA LEU A 33 6.84 -8.31 -3.73
C LEU A 33 5.71 -8.31 -4.79
N MET A 34 6.07 -8.23 -6.07
CA MET A 34 5.10 -8.29 -7.16
C MET A 34 4.45 -9.68 -7.28
N ALA A 35 5.25 -10.75 -7.22
CA ALA A 35 4.76 -12.12 -7.34
C ALA A 35 3.77 -12.46 -6.23
N SER A 36 4.07 -12.12 -4.97
CA SER A 36 3.16 -12.34 -3.84
C SER A 36 1.93 -11.43 -3.88
N SER A 37 2.05 -10.22 -4.44
CA SER A 37 0.88 -9.37 -4.72
C SER A 37 -0.06 -10.03 -5.73
N TYR A 38 0.47 -10.61 -6.81
CA TYR A 38 -0.32 -11.37 -7.77
C TYR A 38 -0.91 -12.65 -7.17
N ALA A 39 -0.15 -13.38 -6.36
CA ALA A 39 -0.64 -14.59 -5.68
C ALA A 39 -1.83 -14.25 -4.76
N MET A 40 -1.71 -13.17 -3.97
CA MET A 40 -2.81 -12.65 -3.14
C MET A 40 -4.04 -12.29 -3.98
N ILE A 41 -3.88 -11.53 -5.07
CA ILE A 41 -4.99 -11.08 -5.93
C ILE A 41 -5.74 -12.26 -6.55
N ASN A 42 -5.02 -13.31 -6.97
CA ASN A 42 -5.63 -14.49 -7.60
C ASN A 42 -6.13 -15.52 -6.58
N ASN A 43 -5.91 -15.32 -5.29
CA ASN A 43 -6.37 -16.21 -4.25
C ASN A 43 -7.79 -15.85 -3.81
N LEU A 44 -8.76 -16.67 -4.22
CA LEU A 44 -10.19 -16.48 -3.98
C LEU A 44 -10.71 -17.10 -2.67
N ASP A 45 -9.82 -17.63 -1.81
CA ASP A 45 -10.20 -18.24 -0.54
C ASP A 45 -10.85 -17.21 0.41
N PRO A 46 -12.11 -17.37 0.83
CA PRO A 46 -12.78 -16.41 1.70
C PRO A 46 -12.31 -16.49 3.17
N GLU A 47 -11.64 -17.56 3.59
CA GLU A 47 -11.26 -17.78 4.99
C GLU A 47 -10.06 -16.94 5.43
N HIS A 48 -9.32 -16.37 4.47
CA HIS A 48 -8.12 -15.58 4.72
C HIS A 48 -8.25 -14.15 4.20
N THR A 49 -7.73 -13.20 4.97
CA THR A 49 -7.60 -11.81 4.52
C THR A 49 -6.55 -11.70 3.42
N ASN A 50 -6.63 -10.64 2.61
CA ASN A 50 -5.59 -10.33 1.62
C ASN A 50 -4.20 -10.20 2.26
N GLU A 51 -4.13 -9.59 3.45
CA GLU A 51 -2.89 -9.48 4.21
C GLU A 51 -2.32 -10.87 4.55
N GLN A 52 -3.13 -11.78 5.10
CA GLN A 52 -2.69 -13.14 5.42
C GLN A 52 -2.21 -13.90 4.17
N LYS A 53 -2.96 -13.79 3.06
CA LYS A 53 -2.59 -14.43 1.79
C LYS A 53 -1.24 -13.91 1.27
N PHE A 54 -1.04 -12.60 1.30
CA PHE A 54 0.23 -11.99 0.92
C PHE A 54 1.37 -12.44 1.83
N MET A 55 1.20 -12.34 3.15
CA MET A 55 2.25 -12.69 4.12
C MET A 55 2.67 -14.15 4.00
N ASN A 56 1.71 -15.07 3.90
CA ASN A 56 1.99 -16.49 3.76
C ASN A 56 2.80 -16.79 2.49
N ASP A 57 2.43 -16.19 1.36
CA ASP A 57 3.15 -16.40 0.10
C ASP A 57 4.53 -15.73 0.09
N PHE A 58 4.61 -14.49 0.60
CA PHE A 58 5.82 -13.67 0.58
C PHE A 58 6.92 -14.26 1.48
N PHE A 59 6.58 -14.59 2.73
CA PHE A 59 7.56 -15.10 3.69
C PHE A 59 7.99 -16.54 3.40
N ALA A 60 7.18 -17.31 2.67
CA ALA A 60 7.60 -18.62 2.16
C ALA A 60 8.72 -18.54 1.10
N LYS A 61 8.88 -17.40 0.42
CA LYS A 61 9.76 -17.26 -0.77
C LYS A 61 10.93 -16.29 -0.58
N ILE A 62 10.80 -15.32 0.33
CA ILE A 62 11.78 -14.23 0.47
C ILE A 62 13.08 -14.68 1.16
N GLY A 63 13.09 -15.83 1.83
CA GLY A 63 14.29 -16.40 2.46
C GLY A 63 14.77 -15.61 3.69
N ARG A 64 13.86 -14.90 4.36
CA ARG A 64 14.09 -14.14 5.60
C ARG A 64 12.92 -14.34 6.55
N ASP A 65 13.20 -14.20 7.84
CA ASP A 65 12.18 -14.36 8.87
C ASP A 65 11.19 -13.18 8.83
N GLN A 66 9.90 -13.49 9.06
CA GLN A 66 8.88 -12.47 9.24
C GLN A 66 9.19 -11.54 10.41
N ALA A 67 9.67 -12.08 11.54
CA ALA A 67 10.03 -11.29 12.71
C ALA A 67 11.19 -10.30 12.43
N GLU A 68 12.04 -10.61 11.44
CA GLU A 68 13.13 -9.74 11.01
C GLU A 68 12.62 -8.60 10.10
N LEU A 69 11.82 -8.94 9.08
CA LEU A 69 11.42 -7.96 8.07
C LEU A 69 10.20 -7.12 8.47
N PHE A 70 9.29 -7.63 9.29
CA PHE A 70 8.04 -6.94 9.61
C PHE A 70 8.24 -5.57 10.28
N PRO A 71 9.14 -5.41 11.28
CA PRO A 71 9.45 -4.09 11.85
C PRO A 71 9.99 -3.10 10.81
N LEU A 72 10.71 -3.59 9.79
CA LEU A 72 11.24 -2.76 8.72
C LEU A 72 10.16 -2.29 7.75
N PHE A 73 9.16 -3.13 7.47
CA PHE A 73 7.97 -2.70 6.72
C PHE A 73 7.21 -1.61 7.48
N GLN A 74 7.06 -1.76 8.81
CA GLN A 74 6.43 -0.74 9.64
C GLN A 74 7.18 0.59 9.59
N ASP A 75 8.50 0.59 9.79
CA ASP A 75 9.33 1.81 9.69
C ASP A 75 9.27 2.43 8.29
N TYR A 76 9.31 1.62 7.23
CA TYR A 76 9.13 2.11 5.87
C TYR A 76 7.82 2.85 5.69
N TYR A 77 6.69 2.26 6.11
CA TYR A 77 5.40 2.93 5.99
C TYR A 77 5.32 4.17 6.88
N GLU A 78 5.84 4.14 8.10
CA GLU A 78 5.80 5.28 9.00
C GLU A 78 6.62 6.47 8.49
N ARG A 79 7.81 6.23 7.91
CA ARG A 79 8.81 7.29 7.70
C ARG A 79 9.19 7.56 6.25
N HIS A 80 9.11 6.55 5.38
CA HIS A 80 9.67 6.60 4.03
C HIS A 80 8.60 6.58 2.93
N TYR A 81 7.44 5.97 3.18
CA TYR A 81 6.36 5.89 2.19
C TYR A 81 5.82 7.26 1.76
N GLN A 82 5.94 8.28 2.63
CA GLN A 82 5.62 9.68 2.30
C GLN A 82 6.41 10.23 1.10
N GLU A 83 7.58 9.67 0.76
CA GLU A 83 8.35 10.08 -0.42
C GLU A 83 7.56 9.80 -1.71
N VAL A 84 6.71 8.78 -1.73
CA VAL A 84 5.83 8.44 -2.87
C VAL A 84 4.73 9.50 -3.07
N ARG A 85 4.45 10.34 -2.06
CA ARG A 85 3.46 11.43 -2.18
C ARG A 85 3.83 12.44 -3.27
N GLN A 86 5.10 12.58 -3.65
CA GLN A 86 5.54 13.61 -4.61
C GLN A 86 4.87 13.48 -5.99
N ILE A 87 4.45 12.27 -6.36
CA ILE A 87 3.74 12.00 -7.62
C ILE A 87 2.20 12.05 -7.48
N VAL A 88 1.71 12.29 -6.27
CA VAL A 88 0.28 12.34 -5.94
C VAL A 88 -0.21 13.79 -6.01
N ARG A 89 -1.19 14.05 -6.88
CA ARG A 89 -1.89 15.34 -6.94
C ARG A 89 -3.28 15.24 -6.33
N PRO A 90 -3.51 15.73 -5.11
CA PRO A 90 -4.84 15.74 -4.52
C PRO A 90 -5.76 16.69 -5.29
N SER A 91 -7.01 16.30 -5.44
CA SER A 91 -8.06 17.18 -5.98
C SER A 91 -8.81 17.83 -4.83
N PRO A 92 -8.92 19.17 -4.80
CA PRO A 92 -9.68 19.87 -3.75
C PRO A 92 -11.16 19.47 -3.75
N LEU A 93 -11.70 18.99 -4.87
CA LEU A 93 -13.08 18.52 -5.00
C LEU A 93 -13.36 17.29 -4.12
N ALA A 94 -12.36 16.43 -3.89
CA ALA A 94 -12.54 15.23 -3.07
C ALA A 94 -12.93 15.60 -1.63
N ARG A 95 -12.20 16.54 -1.03
CA ARG A 95 -12.49 17.06 0.30
C ARG A 95 -13.85 17.75 0.36
N GLN A 96 -14.12 18.65 -0.59
CA GLN A 96 -15.39 19.38 -0.65
C GLN A 96 -16.59 18.43 -0.72
N LEU A 97 -16.50 17.37 -1.53
CA LEU A 97 -17.57 16.38 -1.68
C LEU A 97 -17.78 15.56 -0.39
N VAL A 98 -16.70 15.09 0.24
CA VAL A 98 -16.78 14.34 1.51
C VAL A 98 -17.39 15.21 2.60
N GLU A 99 -16.92 16.46 2.77
CA GLU A 99 -17.48 17.40 3.76
C GLU A 99 -18.95 17.72 3.48
N ALA A 100 -19.33 17.89 2.21
CA ALA A 100 -20.72 18.16 1.82
C ALA A 100 -21.67 16.98 2.09
N ALA A 101 -21.20 15.74 1.95
CA ALA A 101 -21.96 14.55 2.28
C ALA A 101 -22.14 14.40 3.80
N LEU A 102 -21.06 14.58 4.57
CA LEU A 102 -21.09 14.53 6.03
C LEU A 102 -22.04 15.60 6.62
N LYS A 103 -21.99 16.84 6.11
CA LYS A 103 -22.90 17.93 6.52
C LYS A 103 -24.38 17.63 6.26
N ARG A 104 -24.70 16.71 5.34
CA ARG A 104 -26.06 16.25 5.05
C ARG A 104 -26.48 15.03 5.87
N GLY A 105 -25.66 14.61 6.85
CA GLY A 105 -25.93 13.44 7.67
C GLY A 105 -25.75 12.10 6.93
N MET A 106 -25.05 12.10 5.79
CA MET A 106 -24.80 10.87 5.04
C MET A 106 -23.68 10.05 5.68
N ARG A 107 -23.81 8.72 5.63
CA ARG A 107 -22.71 7.81 5.95
C ARG A 107 -21.75 7.74 4.77
N VAL A 108 -20.49 8.10 5.00
CA VAL A 108 -19.42 8.00 3.99
C VAL A 108 -18.60 6.74 4.26
N VAL A 109 -18.30 5.98 3.21
CA VAL A 109 -17.43 4.80 3.25
C VAL A 109 -16.35 4.92 2.18
N LEU A 110 -15.15 4.42 2.46
CA LEU A 110 -14.09 4.29 1.47
C LEU A 110 -14.17 2.90 0.82
N ALA A 111 -14.55 2.85 -0.44
CA ALA A 111 -14.48 1.63 -1.25
C ALA A 111 -13.14 1.58 -1.99
N THR A 112 -12.19 0.80 -1.48
CA THR A 112 -10.87 0.58 -2.11
C THR A 112 -10.68 -0.88 -2.45
N ASN A 113 -9.93 -1.18 -3.51
CA ASN A 113 -9.38 -2.52 -3.70
C ASN A 113 -8.25 -2.73 -2.67
N PRO A 114 -8.36 -3.69 -1.72
CA PRO A 114 -7.45 -3.80 -0.58
C PRO A 114 -6.18 -4.58 -0.97
N VAL A 115 -5.39 -3.99 -1.88
CA VAL A 115 -4.06 -4.50 -2.28
C VAL A 115 -2.95 -3.94 -1.39
N PHE A 116 -3.12 -2.69 -0.94
CA PHE A 116 -2.18 -2.03 -0.05
C PHE A 116 -2.53 -2.30 1.42
N PRO A 117 -1.53 -2.34 2.31
CA PRO A 117 -1.80 -2.44 3.74
C PRO A 117 -2.53 -1.19 4.25
N ARG A 118 -3.13 -1.31 5.44
CA ARG A 118 -3.99 -0.28 6.04
C ARG A 118 -3.27 1.05 6.18
N GLU A 119 -2.03 1.05 6.63
CA GLU A 119 -1.19 2.22 6.84
C GLU A 119 -1.03 3.03 5.55
N ALA A 120 -0.83 2.34 4.43
CA ALA A 120 -0.70 2.95 3.11
C ALA A 120 -2.03 3.49 2.58
N ILE A 121 -3.17 2.93 2.98
CA ILE A 121 -4.50 3.46 2.67
C ILE A 121 -4.75 4.74 3.47
N GLU A 122 -4.51 4.71 4.78
CA GLU A 122 -4.73 5.83 5.69
C GLU A 122 -3.86 7.04 5.30
N GLN A 123 -2.58 6.84 4.98
CA GLN A 123 -1.73 7.92 4.50
C GLN A 123 -2.22 8.51 3.18
N ARG A 124 -2.71 7.69 2.24
CA ARG A 124 -3.29 8.21 1.00
C ARG A 124 -4.58 9.00 1.24
N MET A 125 -5.37 8.63 2.25
CA MET A 125 -6.52 9.46 2.68
C MET A 125 -6.07 10.82 3.22
N GLN A 126 -5.01 10.85 4.02
CA GLN A 126 -4.41 12.10 4.50
C GLN A 126 -3.90 12.96 3.34
N TRP A 127 -3.21 12.34 2.36
CA TRP A 127 -2.72 13.06 1.18
C TRP A 127 -3.87 13.64 0.35
N ALA A 128 -4.99 12.93 0.27
CA ALA A 128 -6.22 13.39 -0.39
C ALA A 128 -7.01 14.42 0.43
N GLY A 129 -6.66 14.65 1.69
CA GLY A 129 -7.31 15.61 2.58
C GLY A 129 -8.71 15.18 3.04
N ILE A 130 -8.95 13.87 3.16
CA ILE A 130 -10.25 13.28 3.53
C ILE A 130 -10.20 12.41 4.81
N ALA A 131 -9.03 12.32 5.45
CA ALA A 131 -8.83 11.72 6.77
C ALA A 131 -8.74 12.82 7.83
#